data_AF-A0A3C1S4G7-F1
#
_entry.id   AF-A0A3C1S4G7-F1
#
_cell.length_a   1.000
_cell.length_b   1.000
_cell.length_c   1.000
_cell.angle_alpha   90.00
_cell.angle_beta   90.00
_cell.angle_gamma   90.00
#
_symmetry.space_group_name_H-M   'P 1'
#
loop_
_entity.id
_entity.type
_entity.pdbx_description
1 polymer ?
#
loop_
_entity_poly.entity_id
_entity_poly.type
_entity_poly.pdbx_seq_one_letter_code
_entity_poly.pdbx_strand_id
1 'polypeptide(L)'
;MNKPKFIISLGVGWSATTPLWYTIQVQNKFVHAGFQKEMGYLDQVSYSPAERFKKRRESEAKLSFPKSRDTTMVSLSRSYDSNTKPRLPEAKTDIFLTKQDRRNIGSFPYTLDKYITYYKRLWETLQENNCPYQGVGDFSNANAWLREKFCHKLVDKLSEDFDVKVLMIVRDPIRR
;
A
#
# COMPACT_ATOMS: atom_id res chain seq x y z
N MET A 1 13.30 -3.29 24.95
CA MET A 1 12.44 -2.23 24.39
C MET A 1 11.25 -2.88 23.72
N ASN A 2 10.06 -2.27 23.77
CA ASN A 2 8.90 -2.77 23.03
C ASN A 2 9.09 -2.53 21.53
N LYS A 3 8.77 -3.53 20.69
CA LYS A 3 8.81 -3.40 19.22
C LYS A 3 7.80 -2.34 18.76
N PRO A 4 8.13 -1.52 17.74
CA PRO A 4 7.18 -0.57 17.18
C PRO A 4 5.96 -1.29 16.58
N LYS A 5 4.81 -0.63 16.60
CA LYS A 5 3.60 -1.18 15.99
C LYS A 5 3.76 -1.21 14.47
N PHE A 6 3.27 -2.27 13.84
CA PHE A 6 3.12 -2.32 12.39
C PHE A 6 1.70 -2.64 12.01
N ILE A 7 1.00 -1.73 11.32
CA ILE A 7 -0.33 -2.01 10.78
C ILE A 7 -0.21 -2.47 9.33
N ILE A 8 -0.63 -3.70 9.04
CA ILE A 8 -0.96 -4.12 7.69
C ILE A 8 -2.46 -3.88 7.51
N SER A 9 -2.80 -2.82 6.77
CA SER A 9 -4.19 -2.55 6.40
C SER A 9 -4.53 -3.23 5.08
N LEU A 10 -5.71 -3.85 5.08
CA LEU A 10 -6.37 -4.36 3.90
C LEU A 10 -7.83 -3.90 3.88
N GLY A 11 -8.38 -3.78 2.68
CA GLY A 11 -9.76 -3.42 2.50
C GLY A 11 -10.17 -3.58 1.04
N VAL A 12 -11.47 -3.68 0.81
CA VAL A 12 -12.00 -3.72 -0.56
C VAL A 12 -12.27 -2.30 -1.06
N GLY A 13 -12.15 -2.09 -2.37
CA GLY A 13 -12.43 -0.80 -2.99
C GLY A 13 -13.77 -0.23 -2.53
N TRP A 14 -13.85 1.09 -2.38
CA TRP A 14 -15.04 1.80 -1.89
C TRP A 14 -15.48 1.45 -0.45
N SER A 15 -14.56 0.98 0.41
CA SER A 15 -14.82 0.71 1.84
C SER A 15 -14.22 1.77 2.78
N ALA A 16 -14.16 3.03 2.35
CA ALA A 16 -13.61 4.13 3.17
C ALA A 16 -12.18 3.91 3.71
N THR A 17 -11.32 3.17 2.99
CA THR A 17 -9.93 2.92 3.41
C THR A 17 -9.08 4.19 3.46
N THR A 18 -9.39 5.20 2.64
CA THR A 18 -8.70 6.50 2.65
C THR A 18 -9.06 7.35 3.87
N PRO A 19 -10.36 7.57 4.22
CA PRO A 19 -10.74 8.17 5.50
C PRO A 19 -10.11 7.48 6.71
N LEU A 20 -10.15 6.14 6.76
CA LEU A 20 -9.53 5.36 7.84
C LEU A 20 -8.02 5.64 7.95
N TRP A 21 -7.32 5.68 6.83
CA TRP A 21 -5.90 6.04 6.78
C TRP A 21 -5.64 7.45 7.33
N TYR A 22 -6.44 8.45 6.96
CA TYR A 22 -6.29 9.80 7.51
C TYR A 22 -6.56 9.85 9.01
N THR A 23 -7.58 9.13 9.50
CA THR A 23 -7.85 9.05 10.93
C THR A 23 -6.67 8.46 11.68
N ILE A 24 -6.09 7.36 11.19
CA ILE A 24 -4.99 6.69 11.87
C ILE A 24 -3.68 7.49 11.80
N GLN A 25 -3.31 7.98 10.61
CA GLN A 25 -2.03 8.65 10.40
C GLN A 25 -2.07 10.14 10.75
N VAL A 26 -3.07 10.88 10.29
CA VAL A 26 -3.08 12.34 10.40
C VAL A 26 -3.70 12.79 11.72
N GLN A 27 -4.89 12.29 12.05
CA GLN A 27 -5.63 12.75 13.23
C GLN A 27 -5.07 12.18 14.53
N ASN A 28 -4.78 10.88 14.57
CA ASN A 28 -4.31 10.21 15.78
C ASN A 28 -2.78 10.07 15.85
N LYS A 29 -2.08 10.30 14.73
CA LYS A 29 -0.64 10.05 14.60
C LYS A 29 -0.22 8.70 15.16
N PHE A 30 -1.04 7.66 14.94
CA PHE A 30 -0.79 6.34 15.53
C PHE A 30 0.31 5.60 14.78
N VAL A 31 0.21 5.52 13.45
CA VAL A 31 1.26 4.97 12.57
C VAL A 31 1.45 5.86 11.34
N HIS A 32 2.67 5.87 10.79
CA HIS A 32 2.98 6.55 9.55
C HIS A 32 3.11 5.57 8.36
N ALA A 33 2.47 5.87 7.22
CA ALA A 33 2.41 4.98 6.05
C ALA A 33 3.54 5.18 5.02
N GLY A 34 4.44 6.11 5.30
CA GLY A 34 5.60 6.40 4.44
C GLY A 34 5.23 7.26 3.24
N PHE A 35 5.78 6.96 2.06
CA PHE A 35 5.69 7.85 0.90
C PHE A 35 4.26 8.05 0.38
N GLN A 36 3.45 6.99 0.42
CA GLN A 36 2.09 7.03 -0.11
C GLN A 36 1.25 5.85 0.34
N LYS A 37 -0.05 6.08 0.52
CA LYS A 37 -1.08 5.03 0.48
C LYS A 37 -1.09 4.31 -0.87
N GLU A 38 -1.45 3.03 -0.88
CA GLU A 38 -1.49 2.16 -2.07
C GLU A 38 -0.11 1.95 -2.73
N MET A 39 0.91 1.60 -1.95
CA MET A 39 2.23 1.29 -2.53
C MET A 39 2.19 -0.01 -3.35
N GLY A 40 1.34 -0.97 -2.96
CA GLY A 40 1.16 -2.23 -3.71
C GLY A 40 2.42 -3.10 -3.78
N TYR A 41 3.39 -2.86 -2.89
CA TYR A 41 4.70 -3.51 -2.93
C TYR A 41 4.60 -5.01 -2.65
N LEU A 42 3.78 -5.40 -1.67
CA LEU A 42 3.59 -6.81 -1.33
C LEU A 42 2.96 -7.62 -2.46
N ASP A 43 2.12 -7.01 -3.30
CA ASP A 43 1.64 -7.65 -4.53
C ASP A 43 2.83 -8.03 -5.43
N GLN A 44 3.81 -7.13 -5.60
CA GLN A 44 5.02 -7.41 -6.39
C GLN A 44 5.91 -8.51 -5.79
N VAL A 45 5.92 -8.68 -4.47
CA VAL A 45 6.72 -9.72 -3.79
C VAL A 45 6.01 -11.07 -3.76
N SER A 46 4.68 -11.07 -3.67
CA SER A 46 3.88 -12.29 -3.47
C SER A 46 3.88 -13.25 -4.66
N TYR A 47 4.22 -12.78 -5.86
CA TYR A 47 4.31 -13.57 -7.08
C TYR A 47 5.76 -13.81 -7.49
N SER A 48 6.04 -15.01 -8.00
CA SER A 48 7.30 -15.29 -8.67
C SER A 48 7.47 -14.40 -9.92
N PRO A 49 8.71 -14.19 -10.43
CA PRO A 49 8.92 -13.46 -11.68
C PRO A 49 8.04 -13.96 -12.83
N ALA A 50 7.93 -15.28 -13.02
CA ALA A 50 7.10 -15.88 -14.08
C ALA A 50 5.61 -15.58 -13.89
N GLU A 51 5.09 -15.67 -12.67
CA GLU A 51 3.69 -15.35 -12.37
C GLU A 51 3.38 -13.86 -12.57
N ARG A 52 4.32 -12.96 -12.27
CA ARG A 52 4.17 -11.52 -12.56
C ARG A 52 4.02 -11.27 -14.05
N PHE A 53 4.85 -11.90 -14.88
CA PHE A 53 4.73 -11.81 -16.34
C PHE A 53 3.38 -12.35 -16.82
N LYS A 54 2.94 -13.50 -16.31
CA LYS A 54 1.64 -14.09 -16.65
C LYS A 54 0.47 -13.16 -16.28
N LYS A 55 0.45 -12.66 -15.04
CA LYS A 55 -0.58 -11.72 -14.53
C LYS A 55 -0.64 -10.46 -15.40
N ARG A 56 0.50 -9.91 -15.81
CA ARG A 56 0.56 -8.73 -16.68
C ARG A 56 -0.07 -9.02 -18.05
N ARG A 57 0.30 -10.13 -18.70
CA ARG A 57 -0.31 -10.54 -19.98
C ARG A 57 -1.81 -10.78 -19.88
N GLU A 58 -2.27 -11.42 -18.82
CA GLU A 58 -3.70 -11.65 -18.58
C GLU A 58 -4.46 -10.32 -18.38
N SER A 59 -3.86 -9.35 -17.69
CA SER A 59 -4.46 -8.03 -17.53
C SER A 59 -4.57 -7.27 -18.85
N GLU A 60 -3.54 -7.34 -19.71
CA GLU A 60 -3.54 -6.73 -21.04
C GLU A 60 -4.59 -7.39 -21.95
N ALA A 61 -4.72 -8.72 -21.89
CA ALA A 61 -5.74 -9.46 -22.63
C ALA A 61 -7.18 -9.18 -22.15
N LYS A 62 -7.38 -8.86 -20.87
CA LYS A 62 -8.68 -8.44 -20.33
C LYS A 62 -9.04 -7.00 -20.71
N LEU A 63 -8.05 -6.15 -20.97
CA LEU A 63 -8.25 -4.79 -21.49
C LEU A 63 -8.51 -4.75 -22.99
N SER A 64 -8.10 -5.78 -23.74
CA SER A 64 -8.52 -5.94 -25.14
C SER A 64 -9.97 -6.40 -25.20
N PHE A 65 -10.90 -5.45 -25.13
CA PHE A 65 -12.29 -5.68 -25.51
C PHE A 65 -12.37 -6.20 -26.96
N PRO A 66 -13.34 -7.07 -27.30
CA PRO A 66 -13.59 -7.40 -28.70
C PRO A 66 -13.94 -6.09 -29.42
N LYS A 67 -13.32 -5.84 -30.59
CA LYS A 67 -13.63 -4.71 -31.46
C LYS A 67 -15.09 -4.83 -31.93
N SER A 68 -16.06 -4.41 -31.12
CA SER A 68 -17.42 -4.20 -31.59
C SER A 68 -17.40 -2.97 -32.50
N ARG A 69 -17.61 -3.23 -33.79
CA ARG A 69 -17.93 -2.21 -34.79
C ARG A 69 -19.16 -1.42 -34.31
N ASP A 70 -19.14 -0.13 -34.52
CA ASP A 70 -20.24 0.80 -34.30
C ASP A 70 -20.69 1.01 -32.86
N THR A 71 -19.97 1.88 -32.17
CA THR A 71 -20.62 2.96 -31.44
C THR A 71 -19.59 4.05 -31.28
N THR A 72 -19.99 5.26 -31.65
CA THR A 72 -19.32 6.52 -31.30
C THR A 72 -18.77 6.37 -29.90
N MET A 73 -17.47 6.10 -29.79
CA MET A 73 -16.81 6.13 -28.50
C MET A 73 -16.87 7.59 -28.11
N VAL A 74 -17.91 7.95 -27.35
CA VAL A 74 -17.75 8.95 -26.31
C VAL A 74 -16.52 8.43 -25.60
N SER A 75 -15.40 9.08 -25.85
CA SER A 75 -14.24 8.95 -25.02
C SER A 75 -14.69 9.46 -23.66
N LEU A 76 -15.36 8.58 -22.91
CA LEU A 76 -15.07 8.40 -21.52
C LEU A 76 -13.64 7.81 -21.43
N SER A 77 -12.66 8.48 -22.06
CA SER A 77 -11.75 9.21 -21.19
C SER A 77 -12.63 9.95 -20.18
N ARG A 78 -13.01 9.22 -19.12
CA ARG A 78 -12.57 9.69 -17.83
C ARG A 78 -11.10 10.02 -18.07
N SER A 79 -10.84 11.25 -18.48
CA SER A 79 -9.83 12.02 -17.78
C SER A 79 -10.13 11.63 -16.35
N TYR A 80 -9.34 10.67 -15.86
CA TYR A 80 -9.20 10.52 -14.44
C TYR A 80 -8.68 11.89 -14.11
N ASP A 81 -9.61 12.79 -13.75
CA ASP A 81 -9.35 14.20 -13.63
C ASP A 81 -8.14 14.24 -12.72
N SER A 82 -6.99 14.60 -13.27
CA SER A 82 -5.74 14.62 -12.52
C SER A 82 -5.83 15.67 -11.42
N ASN A 83 -6.91 16.47 -11.40
CA ASN A 83 -7.48 17.12 -10.23
C ASN A 83 -8.14 16.14 -9.24
N THR A 84 -7.64 14.90 -9.10
CA THR A 84 -7.73 14.24 -7.79
C THR A 84 -7.09 15.22 -6.83
N LYS A 85 -7.94 15.93 -6.06
CA LYS A 85 -7.50 16.83 -5.00
C LYS A 85 -6.28 16.19 -4.35
N PRO A 86 -5.11 16.87 -4.31
CA PRO A 86 -3.93 16.29 -3.72
C PRO A 86 -4.36 15.68 -2.38
N ARG A 87 -3.99 14.42 -2.14
CA ARG A 87 -4.19 13.78 -0.83
C ARG A 87 -3.79 14.78 0.24
N LEU A 88 -4.56 14.86 1.33
CA LEU A 88 -4.38 15.85 2.39
C LEU A 88 -2.88 16.11 2.62
N PRO A 89 -2.39 17.35 2.45
CA PRO A 89 -0.97 17.67 2.56
C PRO A 89 -0.32 17.13 3.85
N GLU A 90 -1.11 17.05 4.92
CA GLU A 90 -0.78 16.51 6.24
C GLU A 90 -0.44 15.01 6.21
N ALA A 91 -0.79 14.27 5.15
CA ALA A 91 -0.33 12.91 4.97
C ALA A 91 1.13 12.83 4.48
N LYS A 92 1.72 13.96 4.10
CA LYS A 92 3.13 14.08 3.71
C LYS A 92 3.99 14.81 4.74
N THR A 93 3.38 15.36 5.79
CA THR A 93 4.13 15.89 6.94
C THR A 93 4.81 14.71 7.64
N ASP A 94 6.02 14.91 8.14
CA ASP A 94 6.82 13.89 8.84
C ASP A 94 7.39 12.75 7.96
N ILE A 95 7.68 13.03 6.68
CA ILE A 95 8.46 12.11 5.82
C ILE A 95 9.90 12.59 5.70
N PHE A 96 10.80 11.92 6.40
CA PHE A 96 12.24 12.22 6.40
C PHE A 96 13.07 11.22 5.57
N LEU A 97 12.39 10.34 4.83
CA LEU A 97 13.03 9.38 3.93
C LEU A 97 13.70 10.08 2.74
N THR A 98 14.89 9.59 2.39
CA THR A 98 15.73 10.17 1.33
C THR A 98 15.30 9.75 -0.07
N LYS A 99 15.86 10.41 -1.08
CA LYS A 99 15.78 9.94 -2.48
C LYS A 99 16.40 8.55 -2.66
N GLN A 100 17.35 8.14 -1.82
CA GLN A 100 17.95 6.82 -1.88
C GLN A 100 16.99 5.76 -1.33
N ASP A 101 16.27 6.05 -0.25
CA ASP A 101 15.24 5.14 0.29
C ASP A 101 14.13 4.88 -0.73
N ARG A 102 13.68 5.94 -1.42
CA ARG A 102 12.73 5.82 -2.53
C ARG A 102 13.26 4.96 -3.67
N ARG A 103 14.52 5.15 -4.06
CA ARG A 103 15.16 4.35 -5.11
C ARG A 103 15.30 2.89 -4.69
N ASN A 104 15.68 2.63 -3.44
CA ASN A 104 15.86 1.27 -2.94
C ASN A 104 14.53 0.50 -2.97
N ILE A 105 13.46 1.04 -2.38
CA ILE A 105 12.15 0.39 -2.38
C ILE A 105 11.53 0.33 -3.80
N GLY A 106 11.86 1.27 -4.70
CA GLY A 106 11.37 1.23 -6.08
C GLY A 106 12.15 0.32 -7.03
N SER A 107 13.29 -0.24 -6.59
CA SER A 107 14.22 -0.95 -7.48
C SER A 107 14.01 -2.46 -7.51
N PHE A 108 14.20 -3.06 -8.69
CA PHE A 108 14.25 -4.51 -8.85
C PHE A 108 15.57 -5.08 -8.25
N PRO A 109 15.59 -6.33 -7.73
CA PRO A 109 14.44 -7.20 -7.46
C PRO A 109 13.60 -6.69 -6.29
N TYR A 110 12.28 -6.89 -6.39
CA TYR A 110 11.35 -6.70 -5.26
C TYR A 110 11.48 -7.88 -4.30
N THR A 111 11.89 -7.60 -3.07
CA THR A 111 12.08 -8.60 -2.02
C THR A 111 11.40 -8.18 -0.73
N LEU A 112 11.10 -9.16 0.12
CA LEU A 112 10.55 -8.92 1.46
C LEU A 112 11.54 -8.15 2.35
N ASP A 113 12.85 -8.39 2.21
CA ASP A 113 13.86 -7.68 3.01
C ASP A 113 13.90 -6.18 2.70
N LYS A 114 13.73 -5.79 1.42
CA LYS A 114 13.61 -4.38 1.04
C LYS A 114 12.37 -3.73 1.66
N TYR A 115 11.25 -4.46 1.72
CA TYR A 115 10.03 -4.00 2.37
C TYR A 115 10.23 -3.75 3.87
N ILE A 116 10.83 -4.72 4.56
CA ILE A 116 11.12 -4.62 6.00
C ILE A 116 12.12 -3.49 6.26
N THR A 117 13.21 -3.44 5.49
CA THR A 117 14.24 -2.38 5.57
C THR A 117 13.63 -1.00 5.40
N TYR A 118 12.71 -0.83 4.44
CA TYR A 118 12.02 0.43 4.22
C TYR A 118 11.23 0.90 5.45
N TYR A 119 10.49 -0.01 6.08
CA TYR A 119 9.68 0.33 7.25
C TYR A 119 10.51 0.51 8.52
N LYS A 120 11.62 -0.23 8.67
CA LYS A 120 12.61 0.02 9.72
C LYS A 120 13.21 1.40 9.56
N ARG A 121 13.62 1.76 8.35
CA ARG A 121 14.18 3.10 8.07
C ARG A 121 13.16 4.20 8.31
N LEU A 122 11.90 3.99 7.89
CA LEU A 122 10.82 4.92 8.21
C LEU A 122 10.69 5.11 9.72
N TRP A 123 10.65 4.03 10.49
CA TRP A 123 10.56 4.10 11.96
C TRP A 123 11.74 4.85 12.58
N GLU A 124 12.98 4.50 12.21
CA GLU A 124 14.19 5.18 12.67
C GLU A 124 14.10 6.69 12.44
N THR A 125 13.75 7.11 11.23
CA THR A 125 13.68 8.55 10.92
C THR A 125 12.57 9.28 11.68
N LEU A 126 11.46 8.62 12.00
CA LEU A 126 10.42 9.21 12.85
C LEU A 126 10.92 9.40 14.29
N GLN A 127 11.71 8.45 14.80
CA GLN A 127 12.33 8.56 16.13
C GLN A 127 13.41 9.65 16.16
N GLU A 128 14.30 9.68 15.16
CA GLU A 128 15.35 10.70 15.01
C GLU A 128 14.78 12.13 14.99
N ASN A 129 13.55 12.30 14.47
CA ASN A 129 12.88 13.60 14.35
C ASN A 129 11.81 13.83 15.43
N ASN A 130 11.78 13.03 16.50
CA ASN A 130 10.85 13.18 17.63
C ASN A 130 9.37 13.24 17.24
N CYS A 131 8.97 12.48 16.22
CA CYS A 131 7.58 12.42 15.80
C CYS A 131 6.76 11.57 16.79
N PRO A 132 5.49 11.92 17.05
CA PRO A 132 4.68 11.29 18.11
C PRO A 132 4.07 9.93 17.72
N TYR A 133 4.59 9.27 16.67
CA TYR A 133 4.03 8.01 16.17
C TYR A 133 4.39 6.81 17.07
N GLN A 134 3.48 5.84 17.16
CA GLN A 134 3.71 4.57 17.88
C GLN A 134 4.23 3.46 16.96
N GLY A 135 4.32 3.73 15.65
CA GLY A 135 4.80 2.76 14.69
C GLY A 135 4.62 3.19 13.23
N VAL A 136 4.59 2.21 12.34
CA VAL A 136 4.51 2.37 10.89
C VAL A 136 3.41 1.48 10.29
N GLY A 137 3.04 1.68 9.02
CA GLY A 137 2.03 0.82 8.42
C GLY A 137 1.95 0.82 6.89
N ASP A 138 1.30 -0.19 6.36
CA ASP A 138 1.01 -0.35 4.93
C ASP A 138 -0.50 -0.28 4.71
N PHE A 139 -0.93 0.73 3.97
CA PHE A 139 -2.33 0.96 3.62
C PHE A 139 -2.55 0.71 2.13
N SER A 140 -2.39 -0.55 1.72
CA SER A 140 -2.61 -0.99 0.34
C SER A 140 -3.81 -1.94 0.28
N ASN A 141 -4.83 -1.61 -0.49
CA ASN A 141 -6.00 -2.49 -0.69
C ASN A 141 -5.58 -3.81 -1.37
N ALA A 142 -4.48 -3.80 -2.14
CA ALA A 142 -3.91 -4.99 -2.75
C ALA A 142 -3.53 -6.06 -1.71
N ASN A 143 -3.34 -5.70 -0.44
CA ASN A 143 -3.05 -6.64 0.63
C ASN A 143 -4.18 -7.66 0.86
N ALA A 144 -5.42 -7.33 0.48
CA ALA A 144 -6.55 -8.25 0.55
C ALA A 144 -6.44 -9.45 -0.42
N TRP A 145 -5.56 -9.36 -1.42
CA TRP A 145 -5.35 -10.39 -2.45
C TRP A 145 -4.06 -11.18 -2.27
N LEU A 146 -3.36 -11.00 -1.14
CA LEU A 146 -2.17 -11.78 -0.83
C LEU A 146 -2.54 -13.24 -0.58
N ARG A 147 -1.71 -14.16 -1.07
CA ARG A 147 -1.90 -15.59 -0.88
C ARG A 147 -1.59 -15.97 0.57
N GLU A 148 -2.40 -16.84 1.15
CA GLU A 148 -2.28 -17.28 2.55
C GLU A 148 -0.86 -17.73 2.95
N LYS A 149 -0.22 -18.61 2.16
CA LYS A 149 1.17 -19.05 2.40
C LYS A 149 2.16 -17.88 2.45
N PHE A 150 1.94 -16.84 1.65
CA PHE A 150 2.76 -15.65 1.67
C PHE A 150 2.46 -14.78 2.91
N CYS A 151 1.20 -14.69 3.34
CA CYS A 151 0.81 -13.99 4.56
C CYS A 151 1.51 -14.56 5.80
N HIS A 152 1.59 -15.89 5.95
CA HIS A 152 2.35 -16.50 7.06
C HIS A 152 3.82 -16.09 7.03
N LYS A 153 4.49 -16.25 5.89
CA LYS A 153 5.88 -15.83 5.70
C LYS A 153 6.10 -14.35 6.00
N LEU A 154 5.18 -13.50 5.56
CA LEU A 154 5.20 -12.05 5.78
C LEU A 154 5.10 -11.71 7.27
N VAL A 155 4.13 -12.30 7.97
CA VAL A 155 3.91 -12.05 9.40
C VAL A 155 5.08 -12.56 10.23
N ASP A 156 5.59 -13.76 9.95
CA ASP A 156 6.75 -14.33 10.66
C ASP A 156 7.96 -13.38 10.57
N LYS A 157 8.26 -12.92 9.35
CA LYS A 157 9.40 -12.03 9.10
C LYS A 157 9.21 -10.64 9.67
N LEU A 158 8.03 -10.03 9.55
CA LEU A 158 7.76 -8.73 10.16
C LEU A 158 7.80 -8.79 11.69
N SER A 159 7.37 -9.90 12.28
CA SER A 159 7.32 -10.08 13.73
C SER A 159 8.71 -10.14 14.37
N GLU A 160 9.78 -10.33 13.60
CA GLU A 160 11.16 -10.21 14.08
C GLU A 160 11.44 -8.77 14.59
N ASP A 161 10.96 -7.75 13.87
CA ASP A 161 11.23 -6.34 14.13
C ASP A 161 10.03 -5.55 14.70
N PHE A 162 8.80 -6.00 14.45
CA PHE A 162 7.58 -5.24 14.72
C PHE A 162 6.57 -6.01 15.59
N ASP A 163 5.70 -5.29 16.30
CA ASP A 163 4.44 -5.83 16.83
C ASP A 163 3.35 -5.67 15.76
N VAL A 164 3.17 -6.73 14.98
CA VAL A 164 2.31 -6.74 13.79
C VAL A 164 0.83 -6.79 14.17
N LYS A 165 0.04 -5.90 13.57
CA LYS A 165 -1.42 -5.84 13.67
C LYS A 165 -2.01 -5.84 12.27
N VAL A 166 -3.09 -6.60 12.08
CA VAL A 166 -3.85 -6.62 10.82
C VAL A 166 -5.11 -5.80 11.01
N LEU A 167 -5.36 -4.87 10.09
CA LEU A 167 -6.56 -4.03 10.07
C LEU A 167 -7.34 -4.30 8.79
N MET A 168 -8.54 -4.85 8.93
CA MET A 168 -9.44 -5.11 7.81
C MET A 168 -10.66 -4.20 7.89
N ILE A 169 -10.98 -3.52 6.79
CA ILE A 169 -12.25 -2.80 6.62
C ILE A 169 -13.00 -3.34 5.42
N VAL A 170 -14.26 -3.70 5.65
CA VAL A 170 -15.18 -4.20 4.65
C VAL A 170 -16.40 -3.28 4.58
N ARG A 171 -16.92 -3.07 3.37
CA ARG A 171 -18.14 -2.30 3.17
C ARG A 171 -19.37 -3.17 3.49
N ASP A 172 -20.37 -2.57 4.10
CA ASP A 172 -21.71 -3.15 4.20
C ASP A 172 -22.26 -3.44 2.78
N PRO A 173 -22.63 -4.70 2.46
CA PRO A 173 -23.13 -5.06 1.14
C PRO A 173 -24.50 -4.46 0.81
N ILE A 174 -25.28 -4.00 1.80
CA ILE A 174 -26.70 -3.63 1.63
C ILE A 174 -26.88 -2.19 1.11
N ARG A 175 -25.98 -1.25 1.44
CA ARG A 175 -26.10 0.16 1.05
C ARG A 175 -25.34 0.48 -0.25
N ARG A 176 -25.87 0.04 -1.40
CA ARG A 176 -25.42 0.47 -2.73
C ARG A 176 -26.52 1.18 -3.49
#